data_AF-A0A6L9KJK8-F1
#
_entry.id   AF-A0A6L9KJK8-F1
#
_cell.length_a   1.000
_cell.length_b   1.000
_cell.length_c   1.000
_cell.angle_alpha   90.00
_cell.angle_beta   90.00
_cell.angle_gamma   90.00
#
_symmetry.space_group_name_H-M   'P 1'
#
loop_
_entity.id
_entity.type
_entity.pdbx_description
1 polymer ?
#
loop_
_entity_poly.entity_id
_entity_poly.type
_entity_poly.pdbx_seq_one_letter_code
_entity_poly.pdbx_strand_id
1 'polypeptide(L)' 'MSYPQTVANTAASLGKTSSLMLGIPFDIAREQYAKAVQAGIIERSMLKWAKFERELSAMEKLTLGPWARRV' A
#
# COMPACT_ATOMS: atom_id res chain seq x y z
N MET A 1 29.71 -18.24 16.24
CA MET A 1 29.49 -18.72 14.85
C MET A 1 28.01 -18.49 14.53
N SER A 2 27.64 -17.27 14.08
CA SER A 2 26.24 -16.78 14.05
C SER A 2 25.66 -16.66 12.63
N TYR A 3 26.00 -17.60 11.76
CA TYR A 3 25.56 -17.64 10.37
C TYR A 3 24.04 -17.72 10.11
N PRO A 4 23.20 -18.41 10.92
CA PRO A 4 21.79 -18.56 10.57
C PRO A 4 20.97 -17.28 10.73
N GLN A 5 21.36 -16.40 11.67
CA GLN A 5 20.62 -15.16 11.97
C GLN A 5 20.68 -14.16 10.82
N THR A 6 21.86 -14.01 10.19
CA THR A 6 22.06 -13.03 9.11
C THR A 6 21.27 -13.40 7.87
N VAL A 7 21.21 -14.68 7.51
CA VAL A 7 20.43 -15.16 6.34
C VAL A 7 18.93 -14.99 6.59
N ALA A 8 18.44 -15.29 7.80
CA ALA A 8 17.05 -15.07 8.18
C ALA A 8 16.65 -13.58 8.12
N ASN A 9 17.54 -12.68 8.57
CA ASN A 9 17.31 -11.24 8.53
C ASN A 9 17.28 -10.70 7.10
N THR A 10 18.15 -11.19 6.22
CA THR A 10 18.17 -10.82 4.79
C THR A 10 16.93 -11.35 4.05
N ALA A 11 16.47 -12.57 4.35
CA ALA A 11 15.23 -13.08 3.77
C ALA A 11 14.00 -12.27 4.23
N ALA A 12 13.95 -11.90 5.51
CA ALA A 12 12.89 -11.07 6.06
C ALA A 12 12.92 -9.64 5.50
N SER A 13 14.10 -9.04 5.29
CA SER A 13 14.21 -7.73 4.66
C SER A 13 13.77 -7.77 3.20
N LEU A 14 14.20 -8.78 2.44
CA LEU A 14 13.78 -8.96 1.04
C LEU A 14 12.25 -9.11 0.92
N GLY A 15 11.63 -9.90 1.79
CA GLY A 15 10.17 -10.06 1.82
C GLY A 15 9.42 -8.76 2.16
N LYS A 16 10.00 -7.90 3.00
CA LYS A 16 9.44 -6.56 3.27
C LYS A 16 9.59 -5.64 2.07
N THR A 17 10.77 -5.60 1.44
CA THR A 17 11.02 -4.74 0.28
C THR A 17 10.15 -5.14 -0.92
N SER A 18 9.94 -6.44 -1.14
CA SER A 18 9.05 -6.92 -2.20
C SER A 18 7.59 -6.56 -1.93
N SER A 19 7.10 -6.71 -0.69
CA SER A 19 5.77 -6.23 -0.28
C SER A 19 5.60 -4.72 -0.47
N LEU A 20 6.63 -3.93 -0.14
CA LEU A 20 6.62 -2.48 -0.37
C LEU A 20 6.49 -2.14 -1.86
N MET A 21 7.28 -2.80 -2.71
CA MET A 21 7.26 -2.61 -4.17
C MET A 21 5.90 -2.97 -4.77
N LEU A 22 5.31 -4.06 -4.30
CA LEU A 22 3.98 -4.50 -4.72
C LEU A 22 2.86 -3.54 -4.30
N GLY A 23 3.06 -2.76 -3.22
CA GLY A 23 2.13 -1.72 -2.78
C GLY A 23 2.24 -0.38 -3.52
N ILE A 24 3.30 -0.16 -4.30
CA ILE A 24 3.52 1.11 -5.03
C ILE A 24 2.32 1.53 -5.90
N PRO A 25 1.68 0.64 -6.68
CA PRO A 25 0.53 1.02 -7.49
C PRO A 25 -0.64 1.59 -6.66
N PHE A 26 -0.87 1.05 -5.45
CA PHE A 26 -1.93 1.50 -4.55
C PHE A 26 -1.58 2.85 -3.91
N ASP A 27 -0.30 3.06 -3.56
CA ASP A 27 0.17 4.35 -3.06
C ASP A 27 0.04 5.45 -4.13
N ILE A 28 0.38 5.14 -5.38
CA ILE A 28 0.15 6.07 -6.51
C ILE A 28 -1.35 6.39 -6.65
N ALA A 29 -2.23 5.40 -6.54
CA ALA A 29 -3.68 5.63 -6.62
C ALA A 29 -4.19 6.58 -5.52
N ARG A 30 -3.69 6.45 -4.28
CA ARG A 30 -3.99 7.40 -3.19
C ARG A 30 -3.51 8.82 -3.51
N GLU A 31 -2.29 8.95 -4.01
CA GLU A 31 -1.75 10.27 -4.40
C GLU A 31 -2.54 10.91 -5.54
N GLN A 32 -2.92 10.15 -6.56
CA GLN A 32 -3.68 10.67 -7.70
C GLN A 32 -5.05 11.17 -7.25
N TYR A 33 -5.73 10.45 -6.35
CA TYR A 33 -6.99 10.92 -5.77
C TYR A 33 -6.79 12.21 -4.96
N ALA A 34 -5.75 12.27 -4.12
CA ALA A 34 -5.43 13.47 -3.35
C ALA A 34 -5.14 14.69 -4.25
N LYS A 35 -4.36 14.50 -5.32
CA LYS A 35 -4.09 15.54 -6.32
C LYS A 35 -5.35 15.97 -7.06
N ALA A 36 -6.22 15.04 -7.43
CA ALA A 36 -7.50 15.34 -8.07
C ALA A 36 -8.46 16.12 -7.17
N VAL A 37 -8.47 15.84 -5.86
CA VAL A 37 -9.21 16.62 -4.86
C VAL A 37 -8.59 18.02 -4.69
N GLN A 38 -7.26 18.13 -4.63
CA GLN A 38 -6.56 19.42 -4.54
C GLN A 38 -6.77 20.29 -5.77
N ALA A 39 -6.79 19.68 -6.96
CA ALA A 39 -7.07 20.36 -8.23
C ALA A 39 -8.56 20.73 -8.41
N GLY A 40 -9.44 20.32 -7.49
CA GLY A 40 -10.88 20.58 -7.58
C GLY A 40 -11.62 19.75 -8.63
N ILE A 41 -10.95 18.75 -9.22
CA ILE A 41 -11.55 17.82 -10.20
C ILE A 41 -12.53 16.87 -9.49
N ILE A 42 -12.18 16.45 -8.27
CA ILE A 42 -13.02 15.62 -7.40
C ILE A 42 -13.49 16.46 -6.22
N GLU A 43 -14.76 16.27 -5.84
CA GLU A 43 -15.34 16.91 -4.67
C GLU A 43 -14.55 16.58 -3.38
N ARG A 44 -14.18 17.62 -2.63
CA ARG A 44 -13.46 17.51 -1.36
C ARG A 44 -14.39 17.06 -0.22
N SER A 45 -14.85 15.82 -0.30
CA SER A 45 -15.72 15.19 0.69
C SER A 45 -14.98 14.11 1.47
N MET A 46 -14.96 14.25 2.81
CA MET A 46 -14.36 13.24 3.70
C MET A 46 -15.04 11.87 3.57
N LEU A 47 -16.36 11.85 3.30
CA LEU A 47 -17.12 10.61 3.08
C LEU A 47 -16.71 9.90 1.79
N LYS A 48 -16.52 10.65 0.69
CA LYS A 48 -16.05 10.08 -0.59
C LYS A 48 -14.62 9.58 -0.49
N TRP A 49 -13.75 10.33 0.19
CA TRP A 49 -12.39 9.89 0.49
C TRP A 49 -12.39 8.57 1.28
N ALA A 50 -13.16 8.49 2.37
CA ALA A 50 -13.23 7.29 3.19
C ALA A 50 -13.78 6.08 2.42
N LYS A 51 -14.76 6.28 1.54
CA LYS A 51 -15.29 5.21 0.67
C LYS A 51 -14.23 4.72 -0.32
N PHE A 52 -13.53 5.65 -0.98
CA PHE A 52 -12.46 5.34 -1.92
C PHE A 52 -11.33 4.56 -1.25
N GLU A 53 -10.82 5.03 -0.10
CA GLU A 53 -9.76 4.34 0.65
C GLU A 53 -10.18 2.92 1.04
N ARG A 54 -11.44 2.72 1.42
CA ARG A 54 -11.95 1.41 1.80
C ARG A 54 -12.04 0.45 0.61
N GLU A 55 -12.47 0.94 -0.55
CA GLU A 55 -12.48 0.17 -1.81
C GLU A 55 -11.06 -0.15 -2.27
N LEU A 56 -10.17 0.84 -2.24
CA LEU A 56 -8.76 0.67 -2.62
C LEU A 56 -8.05 -0.33 -1.69
N SER A 57 -8.30 -0.24 -0.38
CA SER A 57 -7.77 -1.19 0.61
C SER A 57 -8.31 -2.60 0.43
N ALA A 58 -9.57 -2.75 -0.01
CA ALA A 58 -10.12 -4.05 -0.35
C ALA A 58 -9.45 -4.63 -1.59
N MET A 59 -9.20 -3.82 -2.62
CA MET A 59 -8.45 -4.24 -3.81
C MET A 59 -7.00 -4.58 -3.50
N GLU A 60 -6.33 -3.79 -2.66
CA GLU A 60 -4.96 -4.07 -2.21
C GLU A 60 -4.90 -5.42 -1.48
N LYS A 61 -5.88 -5.70 -0.61
CA LYS A 61 -6.00 -7.00 0.08
C LYS A 61 -6.34 -8.15 -0.86
N LEU A 62 -7.14 -7.93 -1.90
CA LEU A 62 -7.45 -8.97 -2.88
C LEU A 62 -6.26 -9.30 -3.78
N THR A 63 -5.49 -8.30 -4.17
CA THR A 63 -4.36 -8.44 -5.10
C THR A 63 -3.09 -8.93 -4.40
N LEU A 64 -2.78 -8.41 -3.21
CA LEU A 64 -1.57 -8.73 -2.47
C LEU A 64 -1.82 -9.77 -1.37
N GLY A 65 -3.08 -10.03 -1.01
CA GLY A 65 -3.43 -11.06 -0.05
C GLY A 65 -2.74 -10.83 1.32
N PRO A 66 -2.01 -11.83 1.85
CA PRO A 66 -1.26 -11.68 3.10
C PRO A 66 -0.09 -10.68 3.02
N TRP A 67 0.30 -10.27 1.82
CA TRP A 67 1.42 -9.35 1.58
C TRP A 67 0.95 -7.90 1.42
N ALA A 68 -0.38 -7.68 1.44
CA ALA A 68 -0.96 -6.36 1.58
C ALA A 68 -0.47 -5.76 2.90
N ARG A 69 -0.02 -4.51 2.87
CA ARG A 69 0.32 -3.81 4.11
C ARG A 69 -0.94 -3.76 4.98
N ARG A 70 -0.80 -4.09 6.27
CA ARG A 70 -1.82 -3.75 7.26
C ARG A 70 -1.68 -2.25 7.52
N VAL A 71 -2.32 -1.44 6.69
CA VAL A 71 -2.54 -0.03 6.94
C VAL A 71 -3.72 0.13 7.89
#